data_AF-A0A357ETY4-F1
#
_entry.id   AF-A0A357ETY4-F1
#
_cell.length_a   1.000
_cell.length_b   1.000
_cell.length_c   1.000
_cell.angle_alpha   90.00
_cell.angle_beta   90.00
_cell.angle_gamma   90.00
#
_symmetry.space_group_name_H-M   'P 1'
#
loop_
_entity.id
_entity.type
_entity.pdbx_description
1 polymer ?
#
loop_
_entity_poly.entity_id
_entity_poly.type
_entity_poly.pdbx_seq_one_letter_code
_entity_poly.pdbx_strand_id
1 'polypeptide(L)'
;MKKLIFSLLTTCFILTGHSQCEVNSFIQDNYTVDASILALRDILSDPSDPDYDNPFLPAERVIPYLEKLSAIYENPQNHPRIDSLFNEFQFHVNPVYNIFTEYKMLAFMVPTNTSWVQPLKNTGVSGYQELDDFFSLYQLTMNNFIDLTTTGNTIFYMETGFDFLNIEALLDDLTLFQNIISASTAGSGEFINYTGIPYIVEGKFGFTGQAEVCDILFNNNTIEFYLGANDCLAGCQAQESRYVTVSKDCQTVEFLSTPEFNISEISVYPNPTSDKIQIEHYGAPIKSYTIYSIEGKMQKTGSFQQTIDISTLTSGMFFIELVSEEGTATTKKFIKH
;
A
#
# COMPACT_ATOMS: atom_id res chain seq x y z
N MET A 1 9.13 -21.49 60.61
CA MET A 1 10.26 -21.62 59.66
C MET A 1 9.99 -22.78 58.71
N LYS A 2 9.40 -22.51 57.54
CA LYS A 2 9.30 -23.45 56.41
C LYS A 2 9.58 -22.63 55.15
N LYS A 3 10.60 -23.06 54.40
CA LYS A 3 11.19 -22.38 53.24
C LYS A 3 10.25 -22.51 52.02
N LEU A 4 9.97 -21.40 51.32
CA LEU A 4 9.44 -21.41 49.97
C LEU A 4 10.54 -21.87 49.00
N ILE A 5 10.21 -22.84 48.14
CA ILE A 5 11.02 -23.21 46.97
C ILE A 5 10.26 -22.68 45.76
N PHE A 6 10.84 -21.68 45.08
CA PHE A 6 10.39 -21.18 43.79
C PHE A 6 10.93 -22.13 42.71
N SER A 7 10.05 -22.89 42.06
CA SER A 7 10.41 -23.64 40.85
C SER A 7 10.29 -22.70 39.66
N LEU A 8 11.43 -22.38 39.05
CA LEU A 8 11.52 -21.69 37.76
C LEU A 8 10.94 -22.62 36.68
N LEU A 9 9.74 -22.35 36.17
CA LEU A 9 9.25 -22.95 34.94
C LEU A 9 10.00 -22.29 33.78
N THR A 10 10.96 -23.01 33.20
CA THR A 10 11.58 -22.62 31.92
C THR A 10 10.66 -23.13 30.82
N THR A 11 9.79 -22.25 30.31
CA THR A 11 9.03 -22.51 29.08
C THR A 11 10.02 -22.53 27.92
N CYS A 12 10.34 -23.75 27.48
CA CYS A 12 11.08 -24.00 26.25
C CYS A 12 10.14 -23.63 25.09
N PHE A 13 10.26 -22.41 24.56
CA PHE A 13 9.70 -22.08 23.26
C PHE A 13 10.37 -23.00 22.24
N ILE A 14 9.58 -23.91 21.67
CA ILE A 14 9.97 -24.60 20.45
C ILE A 14 9.92 -23.53 19.36
N LEU A 15 11.06 -22.91 19.09
CA LEU A 15 11.29 -22.11 17.89
C LEU A 15 11.20 -23.08 16.70
N THR A 16 10.00 -23.20 16.12
CA THR A 16 9.91 -23.63 14.73
C THR A 16 10.54 -22.51 13.90
N GLY A 17 11.75 -22.78 13.42
CA GLY A 17 12.51 -21.85 12.59
C GLY A 17 11.77 -21.57 11.28
N HIS A 18 11.06 -20.46 11.26
CA HIS A 18 10.85 -19.69 10.05
C HIS A 18 11.88 -18.57 10.10
N SER A 19 12.70 -18.43 9.06
CA SER A 19 13.45 -17.20 8.85
C SER A 19 12.43 -16.08 8.70
N GLN A 20 12.11 -15.40 9.80
CA GLN A 20 11.27 -14.20 9.76
C GLN A 20 12.09 -13.14 9.04
N CYS A 21 11.54 -12.62 7.95
CA CYS A 21 12.19 -11.54 7.23
C CYS A 21 12.11 -10.28 8.10
N GLU A 22 13.10 -9.39 8.00
CA GLU A 22 13.03 -8.14 8.75
C GLU A 22 12.03 -7.20 8.07
N VAL A 23 11.13 -6.59 8.86
CA VAL A 23 10.22 -5.56 8.35
C VAL A 23 10.97 -4.23 8.34
N ASN A 24 11.14 -3.67 7.14
CA ASN A 24 11.77 -2.38 6.96
C ASN A 24 10.87 -1.27 7.55
N SER A 25 11.47 -0.28 8.23
CA SER A 25 10.72 0.78 8.91
C SER A 25 9.92 1.68 7.95
N PHE A 26 10.45 1.97 6.76
CA PHE A 26 9.70 2.73 5.75
C PHE A 26 8.46 1.96 5.30
N ILE A 27 8.58 0.64 5.11
CA ILE A 27 7.44 -0.21 4.75
C ILE A 27 6.44 -0.30 5.91
N GLN A 28 6.91 -0.46 7.14
CA GLN A 28 6.04 -0.41 8.32
C GLN A 28 5.25 0.90 8.39
N ASP A 29 5.92 2.04 8.23
CA ASP A 29 5.32 3.36 8.44
C ASP A 29 4.35 3.76 7.31
N ASN A 30 4.55 3.24 6.08
CA ASN A 30 3.81 3.71 4.89
C ASN A 30 2.91 2.65 4.25
N TYR A 31 3.09 1.36 4.57
CA TYR A 31 2.42 0.24 3.89
C TYR A 31 1.71 -0.74 4.85
N THR A 32 1.53 -0.36 6.11
CA THR A 32 0.76 -1.19 7.07
C THR A 32 -0.69 -1.36 6.62
N VAL A 33 -1.33 -0.31 6.10
CA VAL A 33 -2.70 -0.39 5.57
C VAL A 33 -2.75 -1.29 4.35
N ASP A 34 -1.82 -1.12 3.40
CA ASP A 34 -1.70 -1.98 2.22
C ASP A 34 -1.56 -3.46 2.59
N ALA A 35 -0.65 -3.78 3.51
CA ALA A 35 -0.46 -5.14 4.01
C ALA A 35 -1.71 -5.68 4.72
N SER A 36 -2.45 -4.83 5.42
CA SER A 36 -3.70 -5.21 6.08
C SER A 36 -4.82 -5.51 5.07
N ILE A 37 -4.93 -4.71 4.00
CA ILE A 37 -5.88 -4.98 2.91
C ILE A 37 -5.53 -6.31 2.22
N LEU A 38 -4.25 -6.57 1.96
CA LEU A 38 -3.80 -7.84 1.36
C LEU A 38 -4.12 -9.04 2.25
N ALA A 39 -3.87 -8.93 3.56
CA ALA A 39 -4.24 -9.98 4.51
C ALA A 39 -5.76 -10.20 4.56
N LEU A 40 -6.54 -9.12 4.52
CA LEU A 40 -8.00 -9.19 4.51
C LEU A 40 -8.53 -9.81 3.22
N ARG A 41 -7.93 -9.53 2.05
CA ARG A 41 -8.28 -10.19 0.78
C ARG A 41 -8.17 -11.71 0.89
N ASP A 42 -7.08 -12.20 1.48
CA ASP A 42 -6.87 -13.64 1.65
C ASP A 42 -7.86 -14.23 2.66
N ILE A 43 -8.14 -13.55 3.78
CA ILE A 43 -9.17 -13.96 4.75
C ILE A 43 -10.55 -14.05 4.07
N LEU A 44 -10.98 -12.99 3.40
CA LEU A 44 -12.32 -12.91 2.80
C LEU A 44 -12.51 -13.84 1.60
N SER A 45 -11.41 -14.34 1.02
CA SER A 45 -11.46 -15.35 -0.04
C SER A 45 -11.94 -16.72 0.45
N ASP A 46 -11.87 -16.98 1.77
CA ASP A 46 -12.32 -18.22 2.41
C ASP A 46 -13.28 -17.91 3.59
N PRO A 47 -14.60 -18.03 3.40
CA PRO A 47 -15.58 -17.85 4.48
C PRO A 47 -15.44 -18.80 5.68
N SER A 48 -14.55 -19.80 5.61
CA SER A 48 -14.24 -20.68 6.74
C SER A 48 -12.98 -20.27 7.51
N ASP A 49 -12.29 -19.22 7.08
CA ASP A 49 -11.13 -18.67 7.77
C ASP A 49 -11.53 -18.23 9.20
N PRO A 50 -10.75 -18.59 10.23
CA PRO A 50 -11.08 -18.26 11.62
C PRO A 50 -11.13 -16.75 11.91
N ASP A 51 -10.50 -15.92 11.07
CA ASP A 51 -10.49 -14.46 11.20
C ASP A 51 -11.52 -13.77 10.28
N TYR A 52 -12.38 -14.52 9.58
CA TYR A 52 -13.38 -13.95 8.66
C TYR A 52 -14.29 -12.93 9.35
N ASP A 53 -14.84 -13.32 10.51
CA ASP A 53 -15.71 -12.50 11.35
C ASP A 53 -14.94 -11.75 12.45
N ASN A 54 -13.62 -11.59 12.32
CA ASN A 54 -12.81 -10.84 13.28
C ASN A 54 -12.67 -9.37 12.82
N PRO A 55 -13.27 -8.39 13.53
CA PRO A 55 -13.16 -6.97 13.16
C PRO A 55 -11.71 -6.45 13.20
N PHE A 56 -10.89 -7.00 14.09
CA PHE A 56 -9.51 -6.56 14.32
C PHE A 56 -8.52 -7.62 13.83
N LEU A 57 -7.94 -7.37 12.66
CA LEU A 57 -6.98 -8.30 12.07
C LEU A 57 -5.80 -8.57 13.03
N PRO A 58 -5.48 -9.84 13.28
CA PRO A 58 -4.29 -10.18 14.05
C PRO A 58 -3.01 -9.77 13.32
N ALA A 59 -2.02 -9.28 14.05
CA ALA A 59 -0.76 -8.79 13.46
C ALA A 59 -0.03 -9.90 12.69
N GLU A 60 -0.14 -11.15 13.14
CA GLU A 60 0.42 -12.34 12.47
C GLU A 60 -0.13 -12.58 11.05
N ARG A 61 -1.32 -12.05 10.72
CA ARG A 61 -1.87 -12.09 9.37
C ARG A 61 -1.23 -11.04 8.48
N VAL A 62 -0.86 -9.88 9.04
CA VAL A 62 -0.32 -8.72 8.32
C VAL A 62 1.19 -8.84 8.09
N ILE A 63 1.93 -9.33 9.10
CA ILE A 63 3.40 -9.42 9.09
C ILE A 63 3.96 -10.09 7.82
N PRO A 64 3.43 -11.24 7.33
CA PRO A 64 3.98 -11.88 6.13
C PRO A 64 3.94 -11.02 4.86
N TYR A 65 2.96 -10.11 4.73
CA TYR A 65 2.91 -9.17 3.60
C TYR A 65 3.90 -8.03 3.80
N LEU A 66 4.00 -7.48 5.02
CA LEU A 66 5.02 -6.48 5.36
C LEU A 66 6.43 -6.99 5.11
N GLU A 67 6.73 -8.23 5.48
CA GLU A 67 7.99 -8.92 5.23
C GLU A 67 8.31 -9.00 3.73
N LYS A 68 7.34 -9.42 2.91
CA LYS A 68 7.51 -9.52 1.46
C LYS A 68 7.66 -8.15 0.79
N LEU A 69 6.86 -7.15 1.18
CA LEU A 69 6.99 -5.78 0.70
C LEU A 69 8.35 -5.17 1.11
N SER A 70 8.83 -5.48 2.32
CA SER A 70 10.16 -5.09 2.80
C SER A 70 11.26 -5.70 1.96
N ALA A 71 11.18 -6.99 1.65
CA ALA A 71 12.16 -7.64 0.77
C ALA A 71 12.25 -6.95 -0.60
N ILE A 72 11.10 -6.62 -1.19
CA ILE A 72 11.04 -5.91 -2.48
C ILE A 72 11.64 -4.51 -2.36
N TYR A 73 11.32 -3.78 -1.29
CA TYR A 73 11.85 -2.44 -1.04
C TYR A 73 13.36 -2.42 -0.83
N GLU A 74 13.87 -3.34 -0.02
CA GLU A 74 15.32 -3.51 0.22
C GLU A 74 16.07 -3.90 -1.06
N ASN A 75 15.38 -4.59 -1.98
CA ASN A 75 15.89 -4.94 -3.29
C ASN A 75 17.31 -5.56 -3.21
N PRO A 76 17.47 -6.74 -2.59
CA PRO A 76 18.80 -7.29 -2.27
C PRO A 76 19.67 -7.57 -3.52
N GLN A 77 19.06 -7.68 -4.70
CA GLN A 77 19.74 -7.85 -5.99
C GLN A 77 20.06 -6.50 -6.68
N ASN A 78 19.68 -5.38 -6.07
CA ASN A 78 19.80 -4.02 -6.60
C ASN A 78 19.28 -3.91 -8.05
N HIS A 79 18.13 -4.55 -8.33
CA HIS A 79 17.53 -4.56 -9.65
C HIS A 79 16.82 -3.22 -9.90
N PRO A 80 17.14 -2.46 -10.96
CA PRO A 80 16.65 -1.10 -11.14
C PRO A 80 15.11 -1.03 -11.26
N ARG A 81 14.48 -2.04 -11.90
CA ARG A 81 13.02 -2.10 -12.01
C ARG A 81 12.28 -2.33 -10.69
N ILE A 82 12.96 -2.89 -9.69
CA ILE A 82 12.38 -3.12 -8.37
C ILE A 82 12.46 -1.83 -7.54
N ASP A 83 13.56 -1.09 -7.63
CA ASP A 83 13.72 0.19 -6.93
C ASP A 83 12.65 1.22 -7.32
N SER A 84 12.25 1.23 -8.60
CA SER A 84 11.18 2.12 -9.09
C SER A 84 9.80 1.85 -8.47
N LEU A 85 9.51 0.64 -7.98
CA LEU A 85 8.14 0.26 -7.56
C LEU A 85 7.61 1.15 -6.43
N PHE A 86 8.39 1.34 -5.37
CA PHE A 86 7.99 2.19 -4.25
C PHE A 86 8.52 3.62 -4.36
N ASN A 87 9.67 3.84 -5.00
CA ASN A 87 10.29 5.17 -5.06
C ASN A 87 9.73 6.06 -6.18
N GLU A 88 9.39 5.50 -7.34
CA GLU A 88 8.90 6.25 -8.50
C GLU A 88 7.39 6.10 -8.66
N PHE A 89 6.92 4.84 -8.71
CA PHE A 89 5.49 4.55 -8.93
C PHE A 89 4.66 4.68 -7.66
N GLN A 90 5.27 4.58 -6.47
CA GLN A 90 4.57 4.60 -5.19
C GLN A 90 3.34 3.68 -5.19
N PHE A 91 3.51 2.44 -5.66
CA PHE A 91 2.39 1.49 -5.72
C PHE A 91 1.76 1.32 -4.35
N HIS A 92 0.44 1.49 -4.27
CA HIS A 92 -0.39 1.13 -3.13
C HIS A 92 -1.45 0.12 -3.55
N VAL A 93 -1.91 -0.69 -2.60
CA VAL A 93 -3.04 -1.59 -2.74
C VAL A 93 -4.30 -0.75 -2.89
N ASN A 94 -5.12 -1.10 -3.88
CA ASN A 94 -6.38 -0.39 -4.12
C ASN A 94 -7.54 -1.17 -3.50
N PRO A 95 -8.17 -0.67 -2.43
CA PRO A 95 -9.27 -1.38 -1.77
C PRO A 95 -10.54 -1.45 -2.63
N VAL A 96 -10.65 -0.65 -3.69
CA VAL A 96 -11.88 -0.50 -4.50
C VAL A 96 -11.68 -0.88 -5.97
N TYR A 97 -10.53 -1.48 -6.30
CA TYR A 97 -10.17 -1.87 -7.67
C TYR A 97 -9.60 -3.30 -7.71
N ASN A 98 -9.83 -4.03 -8.80
CA ASN A 98 -9.57 -5.46 -9.00
C ASN A 98 -10.26 -6.39 -7.99
N ILE A 99 -9.93 -6.27 -6.70
CA ILE A 99 -10.51 -7.03 -5.60
C ILE A 99 -11.01 -6.01 -4.57
N PHE A 100 -12.34 -5.89 -4.46
CA PHE A 100 -13.01 -4.99 -3.53
C PHE A 100 -12.82 -5.49 -2.11
N THR A 101 -12.20 -4.68 -1.27
CA THR A 101 -11.83 -4.99 0.12
C THR A 101 -11.83 -3.69 0.92
N GLU A 102 -13.03 -3.18 1.16
CA GLU A 102 -13.25 -1.97 1.95
C GLU A 102 -12.98 -2.24 3.43
N TYR A 103 -12.26 -1.32 4.07
CA TYR A 103 -11.77 -1.50 5.44
C TYR A 103 -12.05 -0.32 6.36
N LYS A 104 -12.65 0.77 5.85
CA LYS A 104 -12.78 2.03 6.60
C LYS A 104 -14.20 2.55 6.71
N MET A 105 -15.05 2.20 5.76
CA MET A 105 -16.39 2.73 5.66
C MET A 105 -17.43 1.62 5.49
N LEU A 106 -18.56 1.80 6.15
CA LEU A 106 -19.75 0.98 5.98
C LEU A 106 -20.96 1.86 5.68
N ALA A 107 -21.96 1.27 5.06
CA ALA A 107 -23.26 1.89 4.89
C ALA A 107 -24.36 0.99 5.44
N PHE A 108 -25.41 1.59 5.99
CA PHE A 108 -26.61 0.86 6.38
C PHE A 108 -27.88 1.63 6.05
N MET A 109 -28.95 0.89 5.77
CA MET A 109 -30.25 1.42 5.38
C MET A 109 -31.27 1.22 6.50
N VAL A 110 -32.10 2.23 6.73
CA VAL A 110 -33.16 2.25 7.76
C VAL A 110 -34.38 3.02 7.26
N PRO A 111 -35.63 2.67 7.67
CA PRO A 111 -36.80 3.50 7.39
C PRO A 111 -36.63 4.92 7.95
N THR A 112 -36.88 5.95 7.14
CA THR A 112 -36.63 7.36 7.49
C THR A 112 -37.44 7.83 8.71
N ASN A 113 -38.58 7.19 8.99
CA ASN A 113 -39.45 7.52 10.12
C ASN A 113 -39.07 6.82 11.43
N THR A 114 -38.00 6.02 11.44
CA THR A 114 -37.51 5.37 12.66
C THR A 114 -37.09 6.44 13.68
N SER A 115 -37.49 6.25 14.94
CA SER A 115 -37.40 7.29 15.99
C SER A 115 -35.99 7.84 16.21
N TRP A 116 -34.96 7.03 16.00
CA TRP A 116 -33.56 7.38 16.22
C TRP A 116 -32.85 7.97 14.98
N VAL A 117 -33.49 8.00 13.80
CA VAL A 117 -32.89 8.50 12.55
C VAL A 117 -32.65 10.01 12.58
N GLN A 118 -33.64 10.80 13.02
CA GLN A 118 -33.49 12.25 13.09
C GLN A 118 -32.49 12.71 14.15
N PRO A 119 -32.46 12.13 15.37
CA PRO A 119 -31.37 12.33 16.29
C PRO A 119 -29.99 12.08 15.67
N LEU A 120 -29.80 10.91 15.03
CA LEU A 120 -28.53 10.55 14.41
C LEU A 120 -28.08 11.57 13.36
N LYS A 121 -28.99 12.02 12.49
CA LYS A 121 -28.69 13.07 11.50
C LYS A 121 -28.25 14.40 12.12
N ASN A 122 -28.89 14.79 13.22
CA ASN A 122 -28.69 16.11 13.82
C ASN A 122 -27.45 16.18 14.70
N THR A 123 -27.11 15.08 15.39
CA THR A 123 -26.10 15.08 16.45
C THR A 123 -24.98 14.08 16.25
N GLY A 124 -25.12 13.14 15.30
CA GLY A 124 -24.24 11.98 15.19
C GLY A 124 -24.49 10.90 16.24
N VAL A 125 -25.52 11.05 17.08
CA VAL A 125 -25.90 10.11 18.14
C VAL A 125 -27.37 9.75 18.00
N SER A 126 -27.68 8.45 17.95
CA SER A 126 -29.02 7.95 17.65
C SER A 126 -29.97 8.06 18.85
N GLY A 127 -29.43 8.00 20.08
CA GLY A 127 -30.22 7.88 21.31
C GLY A 127 -30.75 6.47 21.54
N TYR A 128 -30.42 5.52 20.67
CA TYR A 128 -30.61 4.10 20.86
C TYR A 128 -29.33 3.50 21.43
N GLN A 129 -29.31 3.29 22.74
CA GLN A 129 -28.11 2.94 23.51
C GLN A 129 -27.28 1.80 22.89
N GLU A 130 -27.91 0.70 22.50
CA GLU A 130 -27.20 -0.47 21.98
C GLU A 130 -26.49 -0.16 20.64
N LEU A 131 -27.11 0.66 19.79
CA LEU A 131 -26.53 1.11 18.52
C LEU A 131 -25.42 2.15 18.75
N ASP A 132 -25.62 3.07 19.69
CA ASP A 132 -24.61 4.07 20.05
C ASP A 132 -23.37 3.43 20.70
N ASP A 133 -23.56 2.36 21.49
CA ASP A 133 -22.49 1.55 22.06
C ASP A 133 -21.71 0.82 20.95
N PHE A 134 -22.41 0.26 19.96
CA PHE A 134 -21.79 -0.35 18.78
C PHE A 134 -20.95 0.66 17.98
N PHE A 135 -21.50 1.85 17.70
CA PHE A 135 -20.75 2.91 17.03
C PHE A 135 -19.52 3.33 17.84
N SER A 136 -19.65 3.45 19.15
CA SER A 136 -18.54 3.83 20.03
C SER A 136 -17.44 2.76 20.07
N LEU A 137 -17.82 1.48 20.15
CA LEU A 137 -16.88 0.35 20.17
C LEU A 137 -15.97 0.33 18.94
N TYR A 138 -16.54 0.59 17.76
CA TYR A 138 -15.83 0.57 16.49
C TYR A 138 -15.40 1.96 15.99
N GLN A 139 -15.50 2.98 16.85
CA GLN A 139 -15.19 4.38 16.53
C GLN A 139 -15.89 4.89 15.27
N LEU A 140 -17.11 4.42 15.00
CA LEU A 140 -17.88 4.78 13.83
C LEU A 140 -18.51 6.16 14.01
N THR A 141 -18.23 7.03 13.05
CA THR A 141 -18.80 8.38 12.97
C THR A 141 -19.53 8.56 11.66
N MET A 142 -20.65 9.28 11.68
CA MET A 142 -21.43 9.52 10.47
C MET A 142 -20.66 10.47 9.56
N ASN A 143 -20.24 9.97 8.39
CA ASN A 143 -19.58 10.74 7.35
C ASN A 143 -20.63 11.51 6.52
N ASN A 144 -21.66 10.81 6.03
CA ASN A 144 -22.78 11.41 5.31
C ASN A 144 -24.06 10.55 5.40
N PHE A 145 -25.16 11.06 4.84
CA PHE A 145 -26.40 10.29 4.68
C PHE A 145 -27.15 10.68 3.40
N ILE A 146 -27.99 9.78 2.90
CA ILE A 146 -28.85 9.99 1.73
C ILE A 146 -30.29 9.60 2.08
N ASP A 147 -31.23 10.52 1.86
CA ASP A 147 -32.66 10.26 1.99
C ASP A 147 -33.28 9.82 0.67
N LEU A 148 -33.72 8.57 0.62
CA LEU A 148 -34.44 7.97 -0.50
C LEU A 148 -35.94 8.21 -0.34
N THR A 149 -36.39 9.41 -0.71
CA THR A 149 -37.79 9.85 -0.54
C THR A 149 -38.82 8.97 -1.25
N THR A 150 -38.42 8.26 -2.32
CA THR A 150 -39.28 7.35 -3.08
C THR A 150 -39.57 6.04 -2.34
N THR A 151 -38.62 5.54 -1.56
CA THR A 151 -38.75 4.30 -0.78
C THR A 151 -39.05 4.55 0.69
N GLY A 152 -38.87 5.79 1.17
CA GLY A 152 -39.05 6.14 2.57
C GLY A 152 -37.91 5.64 3.46
N ASN A 153 -36.72 5.46 2.89
CA ASN A 153 -35.53 4.96 3.59
C ASN A 153 -34.42 6.01 3.62
N THR A 154 -33.55 5.91 4.61
CA THR A 154 -32.33 6.69 4.75
C THR A 154 -31.14 5.72 4.72
N ILE A 155 -30.11 6.05 3.95
CA ILE A 155 -28.80 5.37 4.00
C ILE A 155 -27.85 6.25 4.79
N PHE A 156 -27.20 5.68 5.80
CA PHE A 156 -26.11 6.32 6.52
C PHE A 156 -24.78 5.73 6.08
N TYR A 157 -23.78 6.59 5.91
CA TYR A 157 -22.40 6.20 5.63
C TYR A 157 -21.58 6.52 6.87
N MET A 158 -20.99 5.48 7.45
CA MET A 158 -20.22 5.56 8.69
C MET A 158 -18.76 5.27 8.38
N GLU A 159 -17.87 6.01 9.02
CA GLU A 159 -16.42 5.86 8.89
C GLU A 159 -15.83 5.56 10.27
N THR A 160 -14.93 4.57 10.33
CA THR A 160 -14.23 4.25 11.58
C THR A 160 -13.05 5.20 11.82
N GLY A 161 -12.83 5.53 13.08
CA GLY A 161 -11.62 6.23 13.55
C GLY A 161 -10.36 5.36 13.59
N PHE A 162 -10.48 4.04 13.41
CA PHE A 162 -9.31 3.17 13.26
C PHE A 162 -8.63 3.36 11.91
N ASP A 163 -7.31 3.18 11.87
CA ASP A 163 -6.55 3.22 10.61
C ASP A 163 -6.95 2.07 9.68
N PHE A 164 -7.34 0.93 10.26
CA PHE A 164 -7.83 -0.24 9.55
C PHE A 164 -8.85 -1.02 10.39
N LEU A 165 -9.92 -1.50 9.76
CA LEU A 165 -10.92 -2.36 10.39
C LEU A 165 -11.49 -3.35 9.35
N ASN A 166 -11.71 -4.61 9.71
CA ASN A 166 -12.47 -5.51 8.86
C ASN A 166 -13.94 -5.13 8.93
N ILE A 167 -14.41 -4.39 7.92
CA ILE A 167 -15.79 -3.91 7.89
C ILE A 167 -16.78 -5.05 7.65
N GLU A 168 -16.41 -6.05 6.86
CA GLU A 168 -17.29 -7.19 6.55
C GLU A 168 -17.72 -7.92 7.83
N ALA A 169 -16.80 -8.10 8.78
CA ALA A 169 -17.08 -8.71 10.09
C ALA A 169 -18.12 -7.96 10.95
N LEU A 170 -18.46 -6.71 10.61
CA LEU A 170 -19.41 -5.88 11.36
C LEU A 170 -20.83 -5.97 10.81
N LEU A 171 -21.00 -6.38 9.55
CA LEU A 171 -22.23 -6.16 8.80
C LEU A 171 -23.39 -6.99 9.36
N ASP A 172 -23.14 -8.26 9.66
CA ASP A 172 -24.17 -9.15 10.19
C ASP A 172 -24.67 -8.66 11.56
N ASP A 173 -23.75 -8.33 12.47
CA ASP A 173 -24.08 -7.75 13.78
C ASP A 173 -24.86 -6.44 13.65
N LEU A 174 -24.49 -5.58 12.69
CA LEU A 174 -25.19 -4.32 12.44
C LEU A 174 -26.62 -4.57 11.96
N THR A 175 -26.87 -5.61 11.17
CA THR A 175 -28.24 -5.93 10.71
C THR A 175 -29.15 -6.52 11.80
N LEU A 176 -28.60 -6.91 12.97
CA LEU A 176 -29.40 -7.39 14.09
C LEU A 176 -30.12 -6.25 14.84
N PHE A 177 -29.67 -5.00 14.70
CA PHE A 177 -30.32 -3.85 15.33
C PHE A 177 -31.68 -3.54 14.72
N GLN A 178 -32.63 -3.14 15.58
CA GLN A 178 -34.00 -2.94 15.16
C GLN A 178 -34.14 -1.88 14.05
N ASN A 179 -34.86 -2.27 12.99
CA ASN A 179 -35.18 -1.46 11.81
C ASN A 179 -34.01 -1.20 10.85
N ILE A 180 -32.81 -1.72 11.11
CA ILE A 180 -31.78 -1.76 10.08
C ILE A 180 -32.20 -2.81 9.02
N ILE A 181 -32.36 -2.35 7.78
CA ILE A 181 -32.86 -3.15 6.65
C ILE A 181 -31.71 -3.94 6.01
N SER A 182 -30.56 -3.29 5.88
CA SER A 182 -29.37 -3.86 5.24
C SER A 182 -28.14 -3.09 5.68
N ALA A 183 -26.99 -3.76 5.69
CA ALA A 183 -25.67 -3.16 5.82
C ALA A 183 -24.78 -3.65 4.67
N SER A 184 -23.81 -2.83 4.28
CA SER A 184 -22.79 -3.18 3.31
C SER A 184 -21.49 -2.47 3.65
N THR A 185 -20.38 -2.94 3.10
CA THR A 185 -19.21 -2.11 2.92
C THR A 185 -19.54 -0.89 2.06
N ALA A 186 -18.80 0.19 2.27
CA ALA A 186 -18.92 1.40 1.46
C ALA A 186 -17.52 1.91 1.12
N GLY A 187 -17.32 2.33 -0.12
CA GLY A 187 -16.08 2.96 -0.54
C GLY A 187 -16.12 4.46 -0.41
N SER A 188 -14.92 5.07 -0.41
CA SER A 188 -14.74 6.51 -0.62
C SER A 188 -15.21 6.97 -2.01
N GLY A 189 -15.41 6.02 -2.94
CA GLY A 189 -15.82 6.29 -4.32
C GLY A 189 -14.67 6.71 -5.25
N GLU A 190 -13.44 6.77 -4.74
CA GLU A 190 -12.25 7.12 -5.51
C GLU A 190 -11.50 5.85 -5.91
N PHE A 191 -11.75 5.38 -7.15
CA PHE A 191 -10.99 4.27 -7.76
C PHE A 191 -9.55 4.63 -8.10
N ILE A 192 -9.28 5.94 -8.17
CA ILE A 192 -8.00 6.53 -8.51
C ILE A 192 -7.17 6.61 -7.22
N ASN A 193 -6.06 5.89 -7.18
CA ASN A 193 -5.15 5.87 -6.03
C ASN A 193 -3.68 6.05 -6.43
N TYR A 194 -3.38 6.27 -7.71
CA TYR A 194 -2.00 6.46 -8.15
C TYR A 194 -1.47 7.85 -7.73
N THR A 195 -0.45 7.87 -6.87
CA THR A 195 0.19 9.10 -6.37
C THR A 195 1.66 9.22 -6.76
N GLY A 196 2.18 8.24 -7.52
CA GLY A 196 3.57 8.25 -7.99
C GLY A 196 3.86 9.37 -8.98
N ILE A 197 5.10 9.38 -9.48
CA ILE A 197 5.53 10.31 -10.52
C ILE A 197 4.61 10.12 -11.74
N PRO A 198 4.12 11.20 -12.39
CA PRO A 198 3.27 11.08 -13.58
C PRO A 198 3.89 10.13 -14.60
N TYR A 199 3.14 9.09 -14.95
CA TYR A 199 3.58 8.01 -15.81
C TYR A 199 2.54 7.74 -16.88
N ILE A 200 2.98 7.48 -18.11
CA ILE A 200 2.11 7.11 -19.22
C ILE A 200 2.09 5.59 -19.30
N VAL A 201 0.92 5.00 -19.08
CA VAL A 201 0.67 3.59 -19.28
C VAL A 201 0.47 3.34 -20.76
N GLU A 202 1.34 2.53 -21.35
CA GLU A 202 1.25 2.04 -22.72
C GLU A 202 0.53 0.69 -22.75
N GLY A 203 -0.79 0.78 -22.88
CA GLY A 203 -1.66 -0.37 -22.99
C GLY A 203 -1.55 -1.10 -24.33
N LYS A 204 -2.18 -2.27 -24.39
CA LYS A 204 -2.37 -3.01 -25.64
C LYS A 204 -3.21 -2.20 -26.63
N PHE A 205 -3.08 -2.52 -27.92
CA PHE A 205 -3.87 -1.92 -29.00
C PHE A 205 -3.69 -0.39 -29.17
N GLY A 206 -2.58 0.17 -28.66
CA GLY A 206 -2.24 1.58 -28.83
C GLY A 206 -2.99 2.54 -27.89
N PHE A 207 -3.70 2.01 -26.89
CA PHE A 207 -4.21 2.83 -25.81
C PHE A 207 -3.06 3.32 -24.96
N THR A 208 -2.98 4.64 -24.79
CA THR A 208 -2.05 5.28 -23.86
C THR A 208 -2.85 6.17 -22.93
N GLY A 209 -2.40 6.33 -21.70
CA GLY A 209 -3.09 7.17 -20.73
C GLY A 209 -2.21 7.45 -19.53
N GLN A 210 -2.49 8.54 -18.83
CA GLN A 210 -1.82 8.83 -17.57
C GLN A 210 -2.27 7.83 -16.50
N ALA A 211 -1.33 7.25 -15.76
CA ALA A 211 -1.63 6.34 -14.66
C ALA A 211 -2.55 7.03 -13.65
N GLU A 212 -3.68 6.38 -13.37
CA GLU A 212 -4.72 6.84 -12.45
C GLU A 212 -4.95 5.80 -11.36
N VAL A 213 -4.82 4.52 -11.71
CA VAL A 213 -5.05 3.39 -10.81
C VAL A 213 -3.75 2.62 -10.65
N CYS A 214 -3.44 2.23 -9.42
CA CYS A 214 -2.41 1.25 -9.14
C CYS A 214 -2.89 0.23 -8.12
N ASP A 215 -2.40 -1.00 -8.19
CA ASP A 215 -2.72 -2.02 -7.20
C ASP A 215 -1.53 -2.96 -6.99
N ILE A 216 -1.48 -3.59 -5.82
CA ILE A 216 -0.56 -4.68 -5.52
C ILE A 216 -1.40 -5.93 -5.28
N LEU A 217 -1.12 -6.98 -6.03
CA LEU A 217 -1.88 -8.22 -6.02
C LEU A 217 -0.95 -9.39 -5.68
N PHE A 218 -1.34 -10.22 -4.72
CA PHE A 218 -0.58 -11.40 -4.31
C PHE A 218 -1.23 -12.65 -4.88
N ASN A 219 -0.49 -13.37 -5.72
CA ASN A 219 -0.94 -14.59 -6.40
C ASN A 219 0.02 -15.73 -6.08
N ASN A 220 -0.25 -16.45 -4.99
CA ASN A 220 0.60 -17.51 -4.44
C ASN A 220 2.04 -17.04 -4.17
N ASN A 221 2.93 -17.23 -5.15
CA ASN A 221 4.36 -16.88 -5.06
C ASN A 221 4.71 -15.62 -5.85
N THR A 222 3.80 -15.11 -6.68
CA THR A 222 4.03 -13.96 -7.54
C THR A 222 3.27 -12.75 -7.01
N ILE A 223 3.93 -11.61 -6.98
CA ILE A 223 3.38 -10.32 -6.61
C ILE A 223 3.29 -9.49 -7.90
N GLU A 224 2.09 -9.02 -8.20
CA GLU A 224 1.79 -8.19 -9.36
C GLU A 224 1.61 -6.73 -8.93
N PHE A 225 2.31 -5.82 -9.60
CA PHE A 225 2.17 -4.39 -9.48
C PHE A 225 1.48 -3.87 -10.73
N TYR A 226 0.19 -3.57 -10.60
CA TYR A 226 -0.72 -3.23 -11.67
C TYR A 226 -0.83 -1.71 -11.82
N LEU A 227 -0.70 -1.19 -13.05
CA LEU A 227 -1.07 0.18 -13.40
C LEU A 227 -2.22 0.18 -14.39
N GLY A 228 -3.12 1.13 -14.21
CA GLY A 228 -4.28 1.37 -15.06
C GLY A 228 -4.45 2.84 -15.38
N ALA A 229 -4.95 3.12 -16.59
CA ALA A 229 -5.25 4.46 -17.08
C ALA A 229 -6.49 4.46 -17.99
N ASN A 230 -7.09 5.64 -18.15
CA ASN A 230 -8.29 5.93 -18.96
C ASN A 230 -9.58 5.37 -18.30
N ASP A 231 -10.42 4.63 -19.03
CA ASP A 231 -11.71 4.14 -18.52
C ASP A 231 -11.54 2.97 -17.54
N CYS A 232 -11.09 3.28 -16.32
CA CYS A 232 -10.87 2.26 -15.29
C CYS A 232 -12.18 1.75 -14.68
N LEU A 233 -13.29 2.49 -14.75
CA LEU A 233 -14.60 2.04 -14.24
C LEU A 233 -15.12 0.81 -14.99
N ALA A 234 -14.85 0.70 -16.29
CA ALA A 234 -15.21 -0.45 -17.11
C ALA A 234 -14.06 -1.47 -17.31
N GLY A 235 -12.95 -1.28 -16.58
CA GLY A 235 -11.68 -1.98 -16.80
C GLY A 235 -10.73 -1.15 -17.67
N CYS A 236 -9.62 -0.70 -17.10
CA CYS A 236 -8.74 0.30 -17.69
C CYS A 236 -8.35 -0.05 -19.13
N GLN A 237 -8.50 0.90 -20.06
CA GLN A 237 -8.19 0.68 -21.48
C GLN A 237 -6.68 0.55 -21.72
N ALA A 238 -5.89 1.33 -20.96
CA ALA A 238 -4.45 1.18 -20.90
C ALA A 238 -4.07 0.57 -19.56
N GLN A 239 -3.33 -0.54 -19.60
CA GLN A 239 -2.92 -1.26 -18.41
C GLN A 239 -1.56 -1.93 -18.61
N GLU A 240 -0.77 -1.96 -17.55
CA GLU A 240 0.54 -2.59 -17.49
C GLU A 240 0.69 -3.30 -16.15
N SER A 241 1.36 -4.45 -16.16
CA SER A 241 1.67 -5.19 -14.93
C SER A 241 3.14 -5.51 -14.87
N ARG A 242 3.71 -5.37 -13.68
CA ARG A 242 5.07 -5.81 -13.34
C ARG A 242 4.95 -6.95 -12.35
N TYR A 243 5.74 -8.00 -12.54
CA TYR A 243 5.65 -9.19 -11.71
C TYR A 243 6.96 -9.42 -10.98
N VAL A 244 6.87 -9.71 -9.68
CA VAL A 244 8.00 -9.95 -8.80
C VAL A 244 7.75 -11.24 -8.03
N THR A 245 8.80 -11.98 -7.72
CA THR A 245 8.76 -13.07 -6.73
C THR A 245 9.73 -12.79 -5.60
N VAL A 246 9.40 -13.27 -4.41
CA VAL A 246 10.23 -13.16 -3.21
C VAL A 246 10.50 -14.55 -2.69
N SER A 247 11.77 -14.88 -2.44
CA SER A 247 12.16 -16.16 -1.83
C SER A 247 11.61 -16.27 -0.41
N LYS A 248 11.48 -17.50 0.10
CA LYS A 248 10.92 -17.75 1.44
C LYS A 248 11.73 -17.13 2.58
N ASP A 249 13.02 -16.88 2.35
CA ASP A 249 13.94 -16.23 3.29
C ASP A 249 14.13 -14.73 3.00
N CYS A 250 13.39 -14.18 2.03
CA CYS A 250 13.44 -12.78 1.58
C CYS A 250 14.81 -12.29 1.10
N GLN A 251 15.77 -13.19 0.88
CA GLN A 251 17.11 -12.82 0.40
C GLN A 251 17.15 -12.62 -1.12
N THR A 252 16.17 -13.15 -1.85
CA THR A 252 16.11 -13.08 -3.30
C THR A 252 14.76 -12.52 -3.76
N VAL A 253 14.83 -11.49 -4.58
CA VAL A 253 13.70 -10.85 -5.24
C VAL A 253 13.96 -10.88 -6.75
N GLU A 254 13.11 -11.59 -7.48
CA GLU A 254 13.27 -11.74 -8.94
C GLU A 254 12.15 -11.03 -9.68
N PHE A 255 12.52 -10.24 -10.68
CA PHE A 255 11.60 -9.57 -11.58
C PHE A 255 11.27 -10.47 -12.77
N LEU A 256 9.98 -10.81 -12.96
CA LEU A 256 9.56 -11.92 -13.82
C LEU A 256 9.03 -11.54 -15.22
N SER A 257 8.64 -10.29 -15.51
CA SER A 257 8.03 -9.98 -16.82
C SER A 257 8.09 -8.51 -17.25
N THR A 258 8.09 -8.30 -18.58
CA THR A 258 7.68 -7.06 -19.27
C THR A 258 6.97 -7.42 -20.60
N PRO A 259 5.83 -6.82 -20.97
CA PRO A 259 5.69 -6.23 -22.30
C PRO A 259 6.68 -5.06 -22.41
N GLU A 260 7.44 -4.96 -23.50
CA GLU A 260 8.53 -4.01 -23.75
C GLU A 260 8.38 -2.66 -23.02
N PHE A 261 8.96 -2.57 -21.82
CA PHE A 261 9.06 -1.34 -21.04
C PHE A 261 10.34 -0.64 -21.48
N ASN A 262 10.23 0.56 -22.05
CA ASN A 262 11.35 1.47 -22.16
C ASN A 262 11.79 1.83 -20.74
N ILE A 263 12.86 1.16 -20.31
CA ILE A 263 13.58 1.37 -19.05
C ILE A 263 13.81 2.86 -18.86
N SER A 264 13.75 3.36 -17.61
CA SER A 264 14.28 4.69 -17.32
C SER A 264 15.66 4.76 -17.95
N GLU A 265 15.88 5.67 -18.90
CA GLU A 265 17.06 5.70 -19.77
C GLU A 265 18.37 5.89 -18.99
N ILE A 266 18.38 5.83 -17.66
CA ILE A 266 19.49 6.13 -16.77
C ILE A 266 19.47 5.16 -15.56
N SER A 267 20.60 4.52 -15.27
CA SER A 267 20.83 3.65 -14.10
C SER A 267 22.12 4.05 -13.38
N VAL A 268 22.16 3.93 -12.04
CA VAL A 268 23.32 4.32 -11.21
C VAL A 268 23.81 3.12 -10.40
N TYR A 269 25.08 2.72 -10.56
CA TYR A 269 25.63 1.50 -9.94
C TYR A 269 27.15 1.60 -9.68
N PRO A 270 27.74 0.87 -8.73
CA PRO A 270 27.05 0.06 -7.75
C PRO A 270 26.23 0.95 -6.81
N ASN A 271 25.15 0.38 -6.28
CA ASN A 271 24.38 0.97 -5.19
C ASN A 271 24.01 -0.19 -4.24
N PRO A 272 24.44 -0.20 -2.97
CA PRO A 272 25.32 0.77 -2.32
C PRO A 272 26.73 0.87 -2.92
N THR A 273 27.46 1.94 -2.58
CA THR A 273 28.79 2.26 -3.12
C THR A 273 29.75 2.80 -2.06
N SER A 274 31.05 2.80 -2.37
CA SER A 274 32.10 3.39 -1.56
C SER A 274 32.67 4.63 -2.25
N ASP A 275 33.47 4.49 -3.31
CA ASP A 275 34.24 5.65 -3.79
C ASP A 275 33.75 6.20 -5.13
N LYS A 276 32.92 5.45 -5.85
CA LYS A 276 32.51 5.80 -7.21
C LYS A 276 31.14 5.23 -7.57
N ILE A 277 30.38 6.01 -8.33
CA ILE A 277 29.20 5.52 -9.03
C ILE A 277 29.46 5.56 -10.53
N GLN A 278 28.84 4.63 -11.24
CA GLN A 278 28.77 4.55 -12.69
C GLN A 278 27.34 4.83 -13.10
N ILE A 279 27.19 5.55 -14.21
CA ILE A 279 25.90 5.89 -14.78
C ILE A 279 25.80 5.21 -16.14
N GLU A 280 24.90 4.26 -16.25
CA GLU A 280 24.46 3.72 -17.54
C GLU A 280 23.30 4.56 -18.04
N HIS A 281 23.29 4.83 -19.34
CA HIS A 281 22.16 5.52 -19.96
C HIS A 281 21.90 5.01 -21.38
N TYR A 282 20.63 4.99 -21.76
CA TYR A 282 20.10 4.49 -23.03
C TYR A 282 19.06 5.48 -23.53
N GLY A 283 19.52 6.63 -24.01
CA GLY A 283 18.64 7.74 -24.33
C GLY A 283 19.32 9.05 -24.67
N ALA A 284 18.67 10.18 -24.35
CA ALA A 284 19.22 11.51 -24.62
C ALA A 284 20.59 11.72 -23.93
N PRO A 285 21.60 12.30 -24.62
CA PRO A 285 22.91 12.57 -24.01
C PRO A 285 22.78 13.41 -22.74
N ILE A 286 23.47 12.99 -21.67
CA ILE A 286 23.47 13.72 -20.40
C ILE A 286 24.53 14.82 -20.45
N LYS A 287 24.15 16.02 -20.07
CA LYS A 287 25.00 17.22 -20.03
C LYS A 287 25.70 17.39 -18.69
N SER A 288 24.97 17.24 -17.59
CA SER A 288 25.47 17.53 -16.24
C SER A 288 24.79 16.69 -15.17
N TYR A 289 25.43 16.64 -14.01
CA TYR A 289 24.87 16.03 -12.82
C TYR A 289 24.95 16.97 -11.61
N THR A 290 24.05 16.78 -10.65
CA THR A 290 24.08 17.40 -9.33
C THR A 290 23.71 16.37 -8.27
N ILE A 291 24.52 16.26 -7.21
CA ILE A 291 24.29 15.37 -6.07
C ILE A 291 23.78 16.20 -4.89
N TYR A 292 22.70 15.76 -4.28
CA TYR A 292 22.08 16.35 -3.10
C TYR A 292 22.10 15.38 -1.91
N SER A 293 22.20 15.89 -0.69
CA SER A 293 21.94 15.11 0.52
C SER A 293 20.44 14.90 0.73
N ILE A 294 20.06 14.06 1.69
CA ILE A 294 18.67 13.83 2.06
C ILE A 294 17.94 15.10 2.53
N GLU A 295 18.67 16.08 3.07
CA GLU A 295 18.12 17.39 3.44
C GLU A 295 18.05 18.38 2.24
N GLY A 296 18.30 17.92 1.02
CA GLY A 296 18.26 18.73 -0.20
C GLY A 296 19.47 19.66 -0.39
N LYS A 297 20.54 19.52 0.40
CA LYS A 297 21.74 20.36 0.24
C LYS A 297 22.59 19.83 -0.90
N MET A 298 22.99 20.72 -1.82
CA MET A 298 23.91 20.38 -2.91
C MET A 298 25.29 20.00 -2.34
N GLN A 299 25.75 18.79 -2.68
CA GLN A 299 27.02 18.22 -2.24
C GLN A 299 28.07 18.23 -3.34
N LYS A 300 27.66 17.99 -4.59
CA LYS A 300 28.56 17.92 -5.74
C LYS A 300 27.82 18.28 -7.02
N THR A 301 28.49 18.87 -8.00
CA THR A 301 27.95 19.09 -9.34
C THR A 301 29.08 19.07 -10.36
N GLY A 302 28.76 18.76 -11.62
CA GLY A 302 29.74 18.76 -12.70
C GLY A 302 29.12 18.41 -14.05
N SER A 303 29.95 18.49 -15.09
CA SER A 303 29.62 17.90 -16.40
C SER A 303 29.51 16.39 -16.29
N PHE A 304 28.66 15.80 -17.12
CA PHE A 304 28.44 14.36 -17.11
C PHE A 304 29.74 13.58 -17.36
N GLN A 305 29.93 12.55 -16.55
CA GLN A 305 30.96 11.54 -16.71
C GLN A 305 30.31 10.19 -16.41
N GLN A 306 30.63 9.17 -17.20
CA GLN A 306 30.09 7.83 -16.98
C GLN A 306 30.48 7.26 -15.61
N THR A 307 31.61 7.69 -15.03
CA THR A 307 32.01 7.38 -13.67
C THR A 307 32.19 8.67 -12.89
N ILE A 308 31.52 8.78 -11.74
CA ILE A 308 31.60 9.92 -10.83
C ILE A 308 32.26 9.46 -9.53
N ASP A 309 33.36 10.11 -9.17
CA ASP A 309 34.01 9.95 -7.87
C ASP A 309 33.13 10.56 -6.77
N ILE A 310 32.86 9.81 -5.72
CA ILE A 310 32.10 10.25 -4.54
C ILE A 310 32.86 9.99 -3.23
N SER A 311 34.17 9.70 -3.30
CA SER A 311 35.01 9.42 -2.13
C SER A 311 35.02 10.54 -1.09
N THR A 312 34.71 11.77 -1.49
CA THR A 312 34.61 12.94 -0.62
C THR A 312 33.29 13.05 0.15
N LEU A 313 32.28 12.25 -0.22
CA LEU A 313 30.99 12.23 0.47
C LEU A 313 31.08 11.35 1.73
N THR A 314 30.45 11.81 2.82
CA THR A 314 30.28 10.99 4.02
C THR A 314 29.26 9.88 3.76
N SER A 315 29.33 8.81 4.55
CA SER A 315 28.33 7.74 4.54
C SER A 315 26.92 8.29 4.72
N GLY A 316 25.97 7.80 3.92
CA GLY A 316 24.59 8.29 3.93
C GLY A 316 23.86 8.08 2.61
N MET A 317 22.62 8.55 2.57
CA MET A 317 21.75 8.51 1.40
C MET A 317 21.85 9.82 0.61
N PHE A 318 21.93 9.71 -0.71
CA PHE A 318 22.05 10.84 -1.62
C PHE A 318 21.12 10.69 -2.82
N PHE A 319 20.80 11.82 -3.43
CA PHE A 319 20.10 11.89 -4.72
C PHE A 319 21.04 12.48 -5.76
N ILE A 320 21.10 11.88 -6.95
CA ILE A 320 21.79 12.42 -8.11
C ILE A 320 20.76 12.82 -9.17
N GLU A 321 20.71 14.10 -9.47
CA GLU A 321 19.97 14.69 -10.58
C GLU A 321 20.88 14.72 -11.82
N LEU A 322 20.34 14.30 -12.96
CA LEU A 322 21.02 14.25 -14.25
C LEU A 322 20.21 15.05 -15.24
N VAL A 323 20.85 16.01 -15.91
CA VAL A 323 20.21 16.93 -16.85
C VAL A 323 20.69 16.58 -18.26
N SER A 324 19.76 16.30 -19.17
CA SER A 324 20.06 16.02 -20.58
C SER A 324 20.48 17.28 -21.35
N GLU A 325 21.07 17.10 -22.53
CA GLU A 325 21.35 18.23 -23.44
C GLU A 325 20.08 18.99 -23.85
N GLU A 326 18.93 18.32 -23.84
CA GLU A 326 17.61 18.88 -24.15
C GLU A 326 16.97 19.59 -22.95
N GLY A 327 17.57 19.50 -21.77
CA GLY A 327 17.13 20.20 -20.55
C GLY A 327 16.18 19.39 -19.66
N THR A 328 15.93 18.12 -19.98
CA THR A 328 15.15 17.21 -19.13
C THR A 328 15.97 16.77 -17.93
N ALA A 329 15.42 16.87 -16.72
CA ALA A 329 16.05 16.43 -15.49
C ALA A 329 15.51 15.07 -15.03
N THR A 330 16.38 14.19 -14.56
CA THR A 330 16.03 12.86 -14.00
C THR A 330 16.82 12.63 -12.73
N THR A 331 16.16 12.19 -11.66
CA THR A 331 16.79 12.01 -10.35
C THR A 331 16.83 10.54 -9.96
N LYS A 332 17.97 10.08 -9.44
CA LYS A 332 18.18 8.71 -8.92
C LYS A 332 18.75 8.75 -7.49
N LYS A 333 18.43 7.74 -6.68
CA LYS A 333 18.95 7.59 -5.32
C LYS A 333 20.19 6.69 -5.31
N PHE A 334 21.15 6.96 -4.45
CA PHE A 334 22.22 6.00 -4.12
C PHE A 334 22.65 6.09 -2.65
N ILE A 335 23.19 5.00 -2.13
CA ILE A 335 23.65 4.84 -0.75
C ILE A 335 25.17 4.74 -0.74
N LYS A 336 25.82 5.60 0.05
CA LYS A 336 27.27 5.61 0.29
C LYS A 336 27.57 4.99 1.65
N HIS A 337 28.47 4.00 1.67
CA HIS A 337 28.99 3.38 2.90
C HIS A 337 30.20 4.09 3.48
#